data_AF-A0A143BG98-F1
#
_entry.id   AF-A0A143BG98-F1
#
_cell.length_a   1.000
_cell.length_b   1.000
_cell.length_c   1.000
_cell.angle_alpha   90.00
_cell.angle_beta   90.00
_cell.angle_gamma   90.00
#
_symmetry.space_group_name_H-M   'P 1'
#
loop_
_entity.id
_entity.type
_entity.pdbx_description
1 polymer ?
#
loop_
_entity_poly.entity_id
_entity_poly.type
_entity_poly.pdbx_seq_one_letter_code
_entity_poly.pdbx_strand_id
1 'polypeptide(L)' 'MDLRLPIGGLFVVLGVILGVFGIMTNGDVAMYERSAGLNINLVWGVVMLGVGLIFLGLAQRAARR' A
#
# COMPACT_ATOMS: atom_id res chain seq x y z
N MET A 1 -19.87 13.48 -2.63
CA MET A 1 -18.51 13.44 -2.04
C MET A 1 -17.61 12.63 -2.97
N ASP A 2 -16.40 13.10 -3.28
CA ASP A 2 -15.47 12.34 -4.12
C ASP A 2 -14.92 11.14 -3.33
N LEU A 3 -15.32 9.94 -3.75
CA LEU A 3 -14.94 8.69 -3.08
C LEU A 3 -13.44 8.37 -3.26
N ARG A 4 -12.76 8.98 -4.23
CA ARG A 4 -11.33 8.76 -4.47
C ARG A 4 -10.47 9.22 -3.30
N LEU A 5 -10.90 10.27 -2.58
CA LEU A 5 -10.14 10.83 -1.47
C LEU A 5 -10.09 9.89 -0.25
N PRO A 6 -11.22 9.39 0.29
CA PRO A 6 -11.19 8.42 1.39
C PRO A 6 -10.58 7.08 0.97
N ILE A 7 -10.86 6.59 -0.24
CA ILE A 7 -10.27 5.32 -0.71
C ILE A 7 -8.76 5.46 -0.88
N GLY A 8 -8.29 6.52 -1.54
CA GLY A 8 -6.86 6.78 -1.74
C GLY A 8 -6.11 6.92 -0.41
N GLY A 9 -6.69 7.67 0.54
CA GLY A 9 -6.13 7.82 1.88
C GLY A 9 -6.02 6.48 2.62
N LEU A 10 -7.07 5.64 2.58
CA LEU A 10 -7.06 4.33 3.20
C LEU A 10 -5.96 3.42 2.62
N PHE A 11 -5.85 3.36 1.30
CA PHE A 11 -4.82 2.56 0.62
C PHE A 11 -3.40 3.04 0.94
N VAL A 12 -3.18 4.36 1.04
CA VAL A 12 -1.88 4.89 1.45
C VAL A 12 -1.57 4.49 2.89
N VAL A 13 -2.47 4.71 3.84
CA VAL A 13 -2.23 4.39 5.26
C VAL A 13 -1.95 2.91 5.45
N LEU A 14 -2.80 2.05 4.88
CA LEU A 14 -2.62 0.60 4.97
C LEU A 14 -1.35 0.14 4.24
N GLY A 15 -1.03 0.74 3.10
CA GLY A 15 0.20 0.45 2.36
C GLY A 15 1.46 0.84 3.12
N VAL A 16 1.45 1.98 3.83
CA VAL A 16 2.56 2.38 4.73
C VAL A 16 2.71 1.36 5.86
N ILE A 17 1.62 1.04 6.56
CA ILE A 17 1.65 0.10 7.69
C ILE A 17 2.20 -1.26 7.24
N LEU A 18 1.65 -1.80 6.15
CA LEU A 18 2.04 -3.10 5.63
C LEU A 18 3.47 -3.10 5.06
N GLY A 19 3.87 -2.02 4.38
CA GLY A 19 5.23 -1.86 3.86
C GLY A 19 6.28 -1.79 4.97
N VAL A 20 6.01 -1.00 6.02
CA VAL A 20 6.89 -0.94 7.21
C VAL A 20 6.95 -2.31 7.89
N PHE A 21 5.81 -2.98 8.07
CA PHE A 21 5.78 -4.31 8.64
C PHE A 21 6.58 -5.33 7.80
N GLY A 22 6.46 -5.27 6.47
CA GLY A 22 7.27 -6.06 5.55
C GLY A 22 8.77 -5.80 5.69
N ILE A 23 9.19 -4.53 5.84
CA ILE A 23 10.59 -4.17 6.10
C ILE A 23 11.08 -4.75 7.43
N MET A 24 10.28 -4.61 8.49
CA MET A 24 10.64 -5.11 9.83
C MET A 24 10.76 -6.63 9.90
N THR A 25 10.01 -7.35 9.05
CA THR A 25 9.95 -8.81 9.04
C THR A 25 10.79 -9.45 7.94
N ASN A 26 11.56 -8.68 7.16
CA ASN A 26 12.26 -9.18 5.97
C ASN A 26 13.25 -10.35 6.23
N GLY A 27 13.74 -10.50 7.46
CA GLY A 27 14.61 -11.61 7.87
C GLY A 27 13.87 -12.86 8.39
N ASP A 28 12.55 -12.83 8.51
CA ASP A 28 11.74 -13.93 9.04
C ASP A 28 11.41 -14.96 7.94
N VAL A 29 12.34 -15.90 7.73
CA VAL A 29 12.23 -16.92 6.69
C VAL A 29 11.03 -17.85 6.93
N ALA A 30 10.77 -18.23 8.19
CA ALA A 30 9.67 -19.13 8.55
C ALA A 30 8.30 -18.51 8.23
N MET A 31 8.15 -17.21 8.46
CA MET A 31 6.94 -16.47 8.10
C MET A 31 6.65 -16.49 6.60
N TYR A 32 7.70 -16.41 5.77
CA TYR A 32 7.55 -16.30 4.31
C TYR A 32 7.59 -17.62 3.55
N GLU A 33 7.77 -18.77 4.20
CA GLU A 33 7.69 -20.09 3.53
C GLU A 33 6.38 -20.27 2.77
N ARG A 34 5.25 -19.84 3.37
CA ARG A 34 3.93 -19.94 2.74
C ARG A 34 3.78 -19.06 1.50
N SER A 35 4.62 -18.04 1.36
CA SER A 35 4.71 -17.16 0.18
C SER A 35 5.98 -17.44 -0.64
N ALA A 36 6.49 -18.68 -0.61
CA ALA A 36 7.65 -19.12 -1.38
C ALA A 36 8.93 -18.30 -1.13
N GLY A 37 9.11 -17.85 0.12
CA GLY A 37 10.24 -17.01 0.54
C GLY A 37 10.14 -15.54 0.11
N LEU A 38 9.04 -15.14 -0.55
CA LEU A 38 8.80 -13.75 -0.93
C LEU A 38 8.22 -12.98 0.25
N ASN A 39 8.76 -11.79 0.47
CA ASN A 39 8.23 -10.80 1.41
C ASN A 39 6.91 -10.22 0.87
N ILE A 40 5.84 -11.00 1.01
CA ILE A 40 4.53 -10.71 0.43
C ILE A 40 3.91 -9.45 1.04
N ASN A 41 4.25 -9.14 2.29
CA ASN A 41 3.83 -7.92 2.98
C ASN A 41 4.42 -6.68 2.29
N LEU A 42 5.72 -6.69 2.00
CA LEU A 42 6.37 -5.56 1.34
C LEU A 42 5.84 -5.37 -0.08
N VAL A 43 5.67 -6.46 -0.84
CA VAL A 43 5.13 -6.42 -2.21
C VAL A 43 3.74 -5.79 -2.23
N TRP A 44 2.82 -6.30 -1.40
CA TRP A 44 1.46 -5.75 -1.35
C TRP A 44 1.41 -4.35 -0.73
N GLY A 45 2.27 -4.04 0.24
CA GLY A 45 2.41 -2.70 0.79
C GLY A 45 2.75 -1.67 -0.30
N VAL A 46 3.72 -1.99 -1.17
CA VAL A 46 4.10 -1.15 -2.32
C VAL A 46 2.95 -1.01 -3.33
N VAL A 47 2.26 -2.10 -3.65
CA VAL A 47 1.09 -2.07 -4.56
C VAL A 47 0.00 -1.16 -3.99
N MET A 48 -0.32 -1.28 -2.70
CA MET A 48 -1.33 -0.45 -2.04
C MET A 48 -0.95 1.02 -2.03
N LEU A 49 0.32 1.35 -1.78
CA LEU A 49 0.84 2.71 -1.87
C LEU A 49 0.67 3.27 -3.29
N GLY A 50 1.06 2.52 -4.32
CA GLY A 50 0.91 2.93 -5.71
C GLY A 50 -0.54 3.24 -6.07
N VAL A 51 -1.47 2.33 -5.74
CA VAL A 51 -2.91 2.53 -5.99
C VAL A 51 -3.45 3.74 -5.22
N GLY A 52 -3.10 3.87 -3.94
CA GLY A 52 -3.55 4.98 -3.10
C GLY A 52 -3.08 6.34 -3.65
N LEU A 53 -1.81 6.46 -4.03
CA LEU A 53 -1.25 7.66 -4.63
C LEU A 53 -1.89 8.01 -5.97
N ILE A 54 -2.21 7.02 -6.81
CA ILE A 54 -2.96 7.23 -8.06
C ILE A 54 -4.33 7.84 -7.76
N PHE A 55 -5.08 7.28 -6.81
CA PHE A 55 -6.41 7.80 -6.46
C PHE A 55 -6.35 9.21 -5.89
N LEU A 56 -5.38 9.50 -5.02
CA LEU A 56 -5.17 10.85 -4.49
C LEU A 56 -4.77 11.83 -5.60
N GLY A 57 -3.89 11.46 -6.52
CA GLY A 57 -3.52 12.28 -7.66
C GLY A 57 -4.70 12.58 -8.60
N LEU A 58 -5.55 11.59 -8.86
CA LEU A 58 -6.78 11.78 -9.63
C LEU A 58 -7.79 12.68 -8.89
N ALA A 59 -7.95 12.52 -7.59
CA ALA A 59 -8.82 13.37 -6.77
C ALA A 59 -8.34 14.83 -6.77
N GLN A 60 -7.03 15.05 -6.62
CA GLN A 60 -6.43 16.38 -6.69
C GLN A 60 -6.62 17.02 -8.07
N ARG A 61 -6.46 16.25 -9.15
CA ARG A 61 -6.68 16.75 -10.52
C ARG A 61 -8.15 17.10 -10.77
N ALA A 62 -9.09 16.33 -10.19
CA ALA A 62 -10.51 16.62 -10.28
C ALA A 62 -10.90 17.88 -9.50
N ALA A 63 -10.31 18.09 -8.31
CA ALA A 63 -10.58 19.27 -7.48
C ALA A 63 -10.00 20.58 -8.04
N ARG A 64 -8.99 20.51 -8.92
CA ARG A 64 -8.41 21.68 -9.60
C ARG A 64 -9.14 22.07 -10.90
N ARG A 65 -10.13 21.28 -11.34
CA ARG A 65 -10.98 21.58 -12.51
C ARG A 65 -12.30 22.16 -12.04
#